data_AF-A0AAN9ZE59-F1
#
_entry.id   AF-A0AAN9ZE59-F1
#
_cell.length_a   1.000
_cell.length_b   1.000
_cell.length_c   1.000
_cell.angle_alpha   90.00
_cell.angle_beta   90.00
_cell.angle_gamma   90.00
#
_symmetry.space_group_name_H-M   'P 1'
#
loop_
_entity.id
_entity.type
_entity.pdbx_description
1 polymer ?
#
loop_
_entity_poly.entity_id
_entity_poly.type
_entity_poly.pdbx_seq_one_letter_code
_entity_poly.pdbx_strand_id
1 'polypeptide(L)'
;MSRRALRSLHEAGTLDLPAAVDFVLEATAAPRLHVVAHSTGAAALLALLAERPQYNAKVGVAFLLAPAVLLRSAYSPVLRLFAAGTNFVQPQTMAKLIGKDEFDPDNSIIKRLHGSDCDTIAPSAEICDNILFRLVGYDSASLYPDVQQLRRWLPRMVDTYRVERPDFNHLDFLWAPDAPQQVYRRLLHLLVGLSR
;
A
#
# COMPACT_ATOMS: atom_id res chain seq x y z
N MET A 1 -28.41 -14.09 -1.34
CA MET A 1 -27.55 -13.94 -2.53
C MET A 1 -26.44 -12.95 -2.21
N SER A 2 -25.20 -13.34 -2.51
CA SER A 2 -23.92 -12.60 -2.45
C SER A 2 -23.55 -11.87 -1.13
N ARG A 3 -22.79 -12.56 -0.26
CA ARG A 3 -21.95 -11.91 0.78
C ARG A 3 -20.67 -11.41 0.11
N ARG A 4 -20.66 -10.20 -0.47
CA ARG A 4 -19.41 -9.49 -0.77
C ARG A 4 -19.11 -8.59 0.42
N ALA A 5 -18.47 -9.16 1.43
CA ALA A 5 -17.84 -8.40 2.49
C ALA A 5 -16.44 -7.97 2.02
N LEU A 6 -16.01 -6.76 2.37
CA LEU A 6 -14.62 -6.31 2.29
C LEU A 6 -13.71 -7.41 2.86
N ARG A 7 -12.82 -7.98 2.03
CA ARG A 7 -11.87 -9.00 2.49
C ARG A 7 -10.83 -8.36 3.39
N SER A 8 -10.56 -8.99 4.53
CA SER A 8 -9.53 -8.51 5.47
C SER A 8 -8.12 -8.65 4.87
N LEU A 9 -7.17 -7.87 5.38
CA LEU A 9 -5.75 -8.01 5.00
C LEU A 9 -5.23 -9.45 5.20
N HIS A 10 -5.68 -10.08 6.28
CA HIS A 10 -5.34 -11.47 6.58
C HIS A 10 -5.92 -12.43 5.52
N GLU A 11 -7.16 -12.25 5.08
CA GLU A 11 -7.73 -13.05 3.97
C GLU A 11 -7.00 -12.79 2.64
N ALA A 12 -6.64 -11.54 2.35
CA ALA A 12 -5.84 -11.23 1.16
C ALA A 12 -4.48 -11.95 1.19
N GLY A 13 -3.81 -11.97 2.35
CA GLY A 13 -2.54 -12.67 2.54
C GLY A 13 -2.67 -14.19 2.59
N THR A 14 -3.73 -14.74 3.18
CA THR A 14 -3.84 -16.19 3.43
C THR A 14 -4.71 -16.95 2.44
N LEU A 15 -5.51 -16.27 1.63
CA LEU A 15 -6.39 -16.90 0.64
C LEU A 15 -6.03 -16.43 -0.77
N ASP A 16 -6.03 -15.12 -0.99
CA ASP A 16 -5.95 -14.55 -2.33
C ASP A 16 -4.55 -14.68 -2.93
N LEU A 17 -3.52 -14.24 -2.18
CA LEU A 17 -2.14 -14.30 -2.64
C LEU A 17 -1.64 -15.75 -2.87
N PRO A 18 -1.90 -16.74 -1.99
CA PRO A 18 -1.61 -18.15 -2.24
C PRO A 18 -2.14 -18.64 -3.58
N ALA A 19 -3.44 -18.42 -3.83
CA ALA A 19 -4.10 -18.87 -5.04
C ALA A 19 -3.51 -18.20 -6.28
N ALA A 20 -3.24 -16.89 -6.22
CA ALA A 20 -2.62 -16.16 -7.32
C ALA A 20 -1.19 -16.66 -7.61
N VAL A 21 -0.37 -16.86 -6.58
CA VAL A 21 1.00 -17.36 -6.72
C VAL A 21 1.00 -18.76 -7.34
N ASP A 22 0.16 -19.66 -6.84
CA ASP A 22 0.09 -21.04 -7.33
C ASP A 22 -0.38 -21.08 -8.77
N PHE A 23 -1.42 -20.32 -9.11
CA PHE A 23 -1.92 -20.21 -10.47
C PHE A 23 -0.82 -19.73 -11.44
N VAL A 24 -0.07 -18.68 -11.09
CA VAL A 24 0.99 -18.14 -11.96
C VAL A 24 2.13 -19.15 -12.13
N LEU A 25 2.56 -19.82 -11.06
CA LEU A 25 3.63 -20.83 -11.14
C LEU A 25 3.20 -22.04 -11.98
N GLU A 26 1.97 -22.52 -11.82
CA GLU A 26 1.42 -23.61 -12.63
C GLU A 26 1.29 -23.22 -14.10
N ALA A 27 0.74 -22.04 -14.39
CA ALA A 27 0.52 -21.57 -15.76
C ALA A 27 1.83 -21.30 -16.52
N THR A 28 2.90 -20.91 -15.80
CA THR A 28 4.19 -20.57 -16.41
C THR A 28 5.24 -21.69 -16.33
N ALA A 29 4.99 -22.72 -15.53
CA ALA A 29 5.97 -23.73 -15.11
C ALA A 29 7.26 -23.13 -14.51
N ALA A 30 7.21 -21.87 -14.06
CA ALA A 30 8.35 -21.22 -13.44
C ALA A 30 8.61 -21.83 -12.05
N PRO A 31 9.87 -22.02 -11.63
CA PRO A 31 10.17 -22.58 -10.32
C PRO A 31 9.86 -21.61 -9.18
N ARG A 32 9.92 -20.30 -9.44
CA ARG A 32 9.71 -19.23 -8.47
C ARG A 32 9.12 -17.98 -9.13
N LEU A 33 8.42 -17.18 -8.34
CA LEU A 33 7.81 -15.92 -8.75
C LEU A 33 8.50 -14.74 -8.06
N HIS A 34 8.89 -13.72 -8.81
CA HIS A 34 9.30 -12.43 -8.24
C HIS A 34 8.07 -11.55 -8.06
N VAL A 35 7.95 -10.88 -6.92
CA VAL A 35 6.74 -10.14 -6.54
C VAL A 35 7.09 -8.68 -6.29
N VAL A 36 6.31 -7.77 -6.86
CA VAL A 36 6.33 -6.34 -6.52
C VAL A 36 5.03 -6.03 -5.80
N ALA A 37 5.12 -5.46 -4.61
CA ALA A 37 3.97 -5.21 -3.76
C ALA A 37 4.02 -3.78 -3.20
N HIS A 38 2.92 -3.04 -3.33
CA HIS A 38 2.80 -1.66 -2.86
C HIS A 38 1.88 -1.58 -1.63
N SER A 39 2.20 -0.71 -0.67
CA SER A 39 1.35 -0.37 0.46
C SER A 39 0.84 -1.62 1.21
N THR A 40 -0.47 -1.84 1.17
CA THR A 40 -1.17 -2.91 1.86
C THR A 40 -0.90 -4.26 1.20
N GLY A 41 -0.60 -4.29 -0.10
CA GLY A 41 -0.14 -5.49 -0.79
C GLY A 41 1.18 -6.01 -0.24
N ALA A 42 2.09 -5.11 0.20
CA ALA A 42 3.34 -5.52 0.84
C ALA A 42 3.09 -6.16 2.20
N ALA A 43 2.15 -5.61 2.99
CA ALA A 43 1.75 -6.20 4.26
C ALA A 43 1.06 -7.56 4.07
N ALA A 44 0.19 -7.69 3.06
CA ALA A 44 -0.47 -8.95 2.71
C ALA A 44 0.57 -10.03 2.32
N LEU A 45 1.56 -9.66 1.50
CA LEU A 45 2.64 -10.56 1.11
C LEU A 45 3.48 -11.00 2.30
N LEU A 46 3.81 -10.08 3.21
CA LEU A 46 4.56 -10.45 4.42
C LEU A 46 3.74 -11.35 5.35
N ALA A 47 2.43 -11.11 5.48
CA ALA A 47 1.53 -11.99 6.23
C ALA A 47 1.52 -13.40 5.62
N LEU A 48 1.42 -13.51 4.28
CA LEU A 48 1.54 -14.78 3.57
C LEU A 48 2.83 -15.51 3.93
N LEU A 49 3.97 -14.83 3.76
CA LEU A 49 5.29 -15.45 3.93
C LEU A 49 5.60 -15.84 5.38
N ALA A 50 5.00 -15.13 6.35
CA ALA A 50 5.11 -15.45 7.77
C ALA A 50 4.18 -16.60 8.18
N GLU A 51 2.91 -16.57 7.77
CA GLU A 51 1.91 -17.56 8.20
C GLU A 51 1.95 -18.87 7.40
N ARG A 52 2.45 -18.83 6.16
CA ARG A 52 2.58 -20.00 5.28
C ARG A 52 4.00 -20.14 4.74
N PRO A 53 4.95 -20.62 5.58
CA PRO A 53 6.37 -20.63 5.24
C PRO A 53 6.73 -21.41 3.97
N GLN A 54 5.88 -22.33 3.50
CA GLN A 54 6.06 -23.03 2.23
C GLN A 54 6.10 -22.09 1.01
N TYR A 55 5.50 -20.89 1.10
CA TYR A 55 5.58 -19.89 0.03
C TYR A 55 6.93 -19.17 -0.01
N ASN A 56 7.76 -19.25 1.03
CA ASN A 56 9.12 -18.70 1.01
C ASN A 56 10.01 -19.40 -0.05
N ALA A 57 9.71 -20.65 -0.39
CA ALA A 57 10.40 -21.37 -1.47
C ALA A 57 9.88 -20.99 -2.87
N LYS A 58 8.64 -20.49 -2.94
CA LYS A 58 7.94 -20.11 -4.18
C LYS A 58 8.20 -18.67 -4.61
N VAL A 59 8.56 -17.79 -3.66
CA VAL A 59 8.89 -16.39 -3.94
C VAL A 59 10.40 -16.23 -4.12
N GLY A 60 10.82 -15.68 -5.26
CA GLY A 60 12.23 -15.43 -5.58
C GLY A 60 12.77 -14.18 -4.89
N VAL A 61 12.28 -13.01 -5.30
CA VAL A 61 12.60 -11.70 -4.72
C VAL A 61 11.30 -10.94 -4.56
N ALA A 62 11.12 -10.30 -3.40
CA ALA A 62 9.98 -9.45 -3.11
C ALA A 62 10.44 -7.98 -3.03
N PHE A 63 9.89 -7.12 -3.89
CA PHE A 63 10.07 -5.68 -3.84
C PHE A 63 8.89 -5.05 -3.10
N LEU A 64 9.15 -4.46 -1.93
CA LEU A 64 8.14 -3.85 -1.08
C LEU A 64 8.19 -2.32 -1.24
N LEU A 65 7.24 -1.76 -2.00
CA LEU A 65 7.14 -0.33 -2.28
C LEU A 65 6.24 0.34 -1.24
N ALA A 66 6.78 1.29 -0.48
CA ALA A 66 6.08 1.97 0.62
C ALA A 66 5.28 1.01 1.54
N PRO A 67 5.94 0.05 2.22
CA PRO A 67 5.24 -1.03 2.92
C PRO A 67 4.45 -0.53 4.15
N ALA A 68 3.13 -0.70 4.12
CA ALA A 68 2.21 -0.29 5.19
C ALA A 68 2.06 -1.38 6.28
N VAL A 69 3.15 -1.70 6.99
CA VAL A 69 3.20 -2.84 7.94
C VAL A 69 3.01 -2.40 9.38
N LEU A 70 3.79 -1.44 9.86
CA LEU A 70 3.80 -1.04 11.27
C LEU A 70 2.91 0.15 11.56
N LEU A 71 2.90 1.15 10.68
CA LEU A 71 2.08 2.37 10.78
C LEU A 71 2.08 3.01 12.19
N ARG A 72 3.14 2.82 12.98
CA ARG A 72 3.25 3.37 14.35
C ARG A 72 3.64 4.83 14.31
N SER A 73 4.47 5.19 13.34
CA SER A 73 4.92 6.56 13.09
C SER A 73 4.03 7.26 12.06
N ALA A 74 2.99 6.60 11.55
CA ALA A 74 1.99 7.21 10.69
C ALA A 74 1.21 8.29 11.45
N TYR A 75 1.25 9.52 10.94
CA TYR A 75 0.48 10.63 11.48
C TYR A 75 -0.69 10.99 10.54
N SER A 76 -1.75 10.18 10.58
CA SER A 76 -3.04 10.52 9.97
C SER A 76 -4.08 10.74 11.07
N PRO A 77 -4.74 11.91 11.15
CA PRO A 77 -5.84 12.14 12.08
C PRO A 77 -6.94 11.07 11.95
N VAL A 78 -7.19 10.60 10.73
CA VAL A 78 -8.15 9.52 10.44
C VAL A 78 -7.66 8.20 11.04
N LEU A 79 -6.41 7.82 10.79
CA LEU A 79 -5.84 6.59 11.33
C LEU A 79 -5.80 6.60 12.86
N ARG A 80 -5.50 7.75 13.48
CA ARG A 80 -5.53 7.91 14.95
C ARG A 80 -6.94 7.77 15.52
N LEU A 81 -7.97 8.30 14.85
CA LEU A 81 -9.37 8.14 15.25
C LEU A 81 -9.84 6.68 15.13
N PHE A 82 -9.43 5.97 14.08
CA PHE A 82 -9.70 4.54 13.93
C PHE A 82 -8.94 3.70 14.97
N ALA A 83 -7.65 3.97 15.18
CA ALA A 83 -6.80 3.24 16.12
C ALA A 83 -7.19 3.48 17.58
N ALA A 84 -7.75 4.65 17.92
CA ALA A 84 -8.22 4.96 19.26
C ALA A 84 -9.51 4.19 19.65
N GLY A 85 -10.11 3.42 18.74
CA GLY A 85 -11.34 2.67 19.01
C GLY A 85 -12.52 3.57 19.41
N THR A 86 -12.40 4.88 19.16
CA THR A 86 -13.42 5.83 19.57
C THR A 86 -14.65 5.64 18.68
N ASN A 87 -15.77 5.26 19.29
CA ASN A 87 -17.11 5.19 18.67
C ASN A 87 -17.64 6.54 18.16
N PHE A 88 -16.76 7.53 17.93
CA PHE A 88 -17.11 8.87 17.50
C PHE A 88 -17.74 8.88 16.10
N VAL A 89 -17.48 7.83 15.31
CA VAL A 89 -18.16 7.62 14.04
C VAL A 89 -18.93 6.32 14.10
N GLN A 90 -20.23 6.43 14.31
CA GLN A 90 -21.15 5.31 14.26
C GLN A 90 -20.91 4.50 12.96
N PRO A 91 -20.98 3.16 12.97
CA PRO A 91 -20.81 2.35 11.76
C PRO A 91 -21.71 2.82 10.60
N GLN A 92 -22.87 3.37 10.95
CA GLN A 92 -23.85 3.96 10.04
C GLN A 92 -23.35 5.26 9.39
N THR A 93 -22.63 6.09 10.13
CA THR A 93 -22.02 7.33 9.64
C THR A 93 -20.85 7.02 8.72
N MET A 94 -20.05 6.01 9.05
CA MET A 94 -18.95 5.58 8.19
C MET A 94 -19.45 4.88 6.92
N ALA A 95 -20.48 4.04 7.03
CA ALA A 95 -21.17 3.48 5.87
C ALA A 95 -21.74 4.55 4.91
N LYS A 96 -22.10 5.75 5.41
CA LYS A 96 -22.52 6.89 4.57
C LYS A 96 -21.34 7.66 3.94
N LEU A 97 -20.16 7.60 4.55
CA LEU A 97 -18.96 8.36 4.17
C LEU A 97 -18.01 7.61 3.25
N ILE A 98 -17.88 6.30 3.46
CA ILE A 98 -17.04 5.42 2.65
C ILE A 98 -17.86 4.40 1.87
N GLY A 99 -19.14 4.23 2.14
CA GLY A 99 -19.97 3.17 1.56
C GLY A 99 -20.17 2.00 2.52
N LYS A 100 -21.33 1.33 2.41
CA LYS A 100 -21.78 0.29 3.36
C LYS A 100 -21.13 -1.08 3.10
N ASP A 101 -20.83 -1.36 1.84
CA ASP A 101 -20.36 -2.67 1.37
C ASP A 101 -19.04 -2.56 0.60
N GLU A 102 -18.88 -1.53 -0.25
CA GLU A 102 -17.63 -1.22 -0.98
C GLU A 102 -17.28 0.25 -0.77
N PHE A 103 -15.98 0.59 -0.91
CA PHE A 103 -15.56 1.99 -0.93
C PHE A 103 -16.22 2.67 -2.13
N ASP A 104 -17.10 3.65 -1.90
CA ASP A 104 -17.78 4.42 -2.94
C ASP A 104 -17.05 5.75 -3.16
N PRO A 105 -16.05 5.82 -4.05
CA PRO A 105 -15.32 7.05 -4.35
C PRO A 105 -16.21 8.13 -4.99
N ASP A 106 -17.40 7.77 -5.46
CA ASP A 106 -18.31 8.64 -6.19
C ASP A 106 -19.39 9.28 -5.30
N ASN A 107 -19.36 9.04 -3.99
CA ASN A 107 -20.38 9.57 -3.10
C ASN A 107 -20.32 11.11 -2.99
N SER A 108 -21.47 11.70 -2.69
CA SER A 108 -21.64 13.16 -2.66
C SER A 108 -20.81 13.88 -1.59
N ILE A 109 -20.39 13.19 -0.53
CA ILE A 109 -19.49 13.71 0.50
C ILE A 109 -18.05 13.71 -0.01
N ILE A 110 -17.60 12.61 -0.63
CA ILE A 110 -16.28 12.49 -1.24
C ILE A 110 -16.15 13.50 -2.39
N LYS A 111 -17.13 13.62 -3.29
CA LYS A 111 -17.15 14.64 -4.35
C LYS A 111 -17.07 16.07 -3.82
N ARG A 112 -17.70 16.37 -2.68
CA ARG A 112 -17.62 17.68 -2.02
C ARG A 112 -16.28 17.92 -1.33
N LEU A 113 -15.65 16.85 -0.82
CA LEU A 113 -14.29 16.89 -0.30
C LEU A 113 -13.26 17.07 -1.42
N HIS A 114 -13.51 16.51 -2.61
CA HIS A 114 -12.66 16.70 -3.79
C HIS A 114 -12.74 18.10 -4.41
N GLY A 115 -13.65 18.97 -3.95
CA GLY A 115 -13.74 20.37 -4.36
C GLY A 115 -14.07 20.55 -5.84
N SER A 116 -15.28 20.98 -6.13
CA SER A 116 -15.55 21.67 -7.39
C SER A 116 -14.62 22.89 -7.50
N ASP A 117 -13.84 22.95 -8.58
CA ASP A 117 -13.02 24.07 -9.06
C ASP A 117 -11.54 24.13 -8.61
N CYS A 118 -10.76 23.11 -8.99
CA CYS A 118 -9.28 23.19 -9.01
C CYS A 118 -8.72 24.00 -10.20
N ASP A 119 -9.55 24.44 -11.15
CA ASP A 119 -9.11 25.22 -12.31
C ASP A 119 -8.90 26.72 -12.02
N THR A 120 -9.34 27.23 -10.85
CA THR A 120 -9.37 28.68 -10.57
C THR A 120 -8.45 29.14 -9.44
N ILE A 121 -7.78 28.22 -8.72
CA ILE A 121 -7.00 28.55 -7.51
C ILE A 121 -5.56 28.07 -7.64
N ALA A 122 -4.67 28.96 -8.08
CA ALA A 122 -3.24 28.90 -7.76
C ALA A 122 -2.87 30.25 -7.12
N PRO A 123 -2.41 30.27 -5.85
CA PRO A 123 -1.10 29.72 -5.49
C PRO A 123 -1.09 29.04 -4.09
N SER A 124 -1.94 28.04 -3.89
CA SER A 124 -1.77 27.08 -2.79
C SER A 124 -2.01 25.67 -3.32
N ALA A 125 -1.03 25.17 -4.08
CA ALA A 125 -0.99 23.82 -4.61
C ALA A 125 -1.15 22.72 -3.53
N GLU A 126 -1.06 23.09 -2.24
CA GLU A 126 -1.30 22.21 -1.10
C GLU A 126 -2.79 21.86 -0.86
N ILE A 127 -3.75 22.63 -1.38
CA ILE A 127 -5.20 22.44 -1.09
C ILE A 127 -5.93 21.67 -2.20
N CYS A 128 -5.48 21.77 -3.46
CA CYS A 128 -5.92 20.85 -4.53
C CYS A 128 -5.28 19.47 -4.41
N ASP A 129 -4.37 19.31 -3.44
CA ASP A 129 -3.83 18.03 -3.06
C ASP A 129 -4.95 17.18 -2.47
N ASN A 130 -5.23 16.09 -3.19
CA ASN A 130 -6.28 15.11 -2.93
C ASN A 130 -6.61 15.03 -1.43
N ILE A 131 -7.85 15.28 -1.01
CA ILE A 131 -8.22 15.04 0.41
C ILE A 131 -7.90 13.58 0.79
N LEU A 132 -7.93 12.65 -0.18
CA LEU A 132 -7.39 11.29 -0.03
C LEU A 132 -5.92 11.26 0.42
N PHE A 133 -5.06 12.15 -0.09
CA PHE A 133 -3.66 12.33 0.32
C PHE A 133 -3.54 12.85 1.76
N ARG A 134 -4.44 13.74 2.22
CA ARG A 134 -4.46 14.20 3.62
C ARG A 134 -5.08 13.19 4.59
N LEU A 135 -6.04 12.39 4.14
CA LEU A 135 -6.70 11.34 4.93
C LEU A 135 -5.85 10.07 5.03
N VAL A 136 -5.20 9.67 3.95
CA VAL A 136 -4.29 8.51 3.88
C VAL A 136 -2.86 8.90 4.28
N GLY A 137 -2.49 10.17 4.13
CA GLY A 137 -1.56 10.93 4.97
C GLY A 137 -0.31 10.19 5.42
N TYR A 138 0.55 9.84 4.46
CA TYR A 138 1.91 9.43 4.80
C TYR A 138 2.89 10.38 4.13
N ASP A 139 3.45 11.27 4.94
CA ASP A 139 4.76 11.81 4.66
C ASP A 139 5.76 10.64 4.69
N SER A 140 6.44 10.42 3.57
CA SER A 140 7.42 9.34 3.41
C SER A 140 8.54 9.45 4.45
N ALA A 141 8.85 10.65 4.96
CA ALA A 141 9.81 10.85 6.03
C ALA A 141 9.27 10.36 7.39
N SER A 142 7.98 10.55 7.66
CA SER A 142 7.33 10.12 8.91
C SER A 142 7.25 8.59 9.04
N LEU A 143 7.17 7.84 7.94
CA LEU A 143 7.19 6.36 7.95
C LEU A 143 8.59 5.74 7.94
N TYR A 144 9.64 6.54 7.77
CA TYR A 144 11.01 6.04 7.70
C TYR A 144 11.44 5.19 8.93
N PRO A 145 11.09 5.55 10.18
CA PRO A 145 11.38 4.72 11.35
C PRO A 145 10.71 3.33 11.31
N ASP A 146 9.48 3.24 10.82
CA ASP A 146 8.76 1.98 10.67
C ASP A 146 9.43 1.07 9.63
N VAL A 147 9.90 1.64 8.52
CA VAL A 147 10.67 0.90 7.50
C VAL A 147 12.01 0.42 8.07
N GLN A 148 12.69 1.24 8.88
CA GLN A 148 13.92 0.81 9.56
C GLN A 148 13.67 -0.33 10.55
N GLN A 149 12.55 -0.29 11.28
CA GLN A 149 12.18 -1.36 12.20
C GLN A 149 11.85 -2.65 11.42
N LEU A 150 11.09 -2.56 10.33
CA LEU A 150 10.80 -3.69 9.45
C LEU A 150 12.08 -4.31 8.89
N ARG A 151 13.06 -3.51 8.49
CA ARG A 151 14.36 -4.00 8.03
C ARG A 151 15.04 -4.91 9.05
N ARG A 152 14.89 -4.65 10.36
CA ARG A 152 15.48 -5.48 11.41
C ARG A 152 14.76 -6.82 11.59
N TRP A 153 13.49 -6.91 11.19
CA TRP A 153 12.69 -8.13 11.30
C TRP A 153 12.85 -9.06 10.11
N LEU A 154 13.25 -8.54 8.95
CA LEU A 154 13.39 -9.34 7.74
C LEU A 154 14.75 -10.07 7.72
N PRO A 155 14.76 -11.41 7.85
CA PRO A 155 16.01 -12.17 7.98
C PRO A 155 16.83 -12.23 6.68
N ARG A 156 16.21 -11.93 5.53
CA ARG A 156 16.83 -11.98 4.20
C ARG A 156 16.61 -10.69 3.42
N MET A 157 17.03 -9.57 4.01
CA MET A 157 16.99 -8.26 3.34
C MET A 157 18.12 -8.15 2.30
N VAL A 158 17.78 -7.86 1.06
CA VAL A 158 18.76 -7.65 -0.03
C VAL A 158 19.17 -6.19 -0.14
N ASP A 159 18.21 -5.27 -0.11
CA ASP A 159 18.45 -3.84 -0.28
C ASP A 159 17.41 -3.00 0.46
N THR A 160 17.72 -1.74 0.74
CA THR A 160 16.76 -0.75 1.22
C THR A 160 17.04 0.56 0.52
N TYR A 161 16.04 1.12 -0.14
CA TYR A 161 16.17 2.35 -0.91
C TYR A 161 15.13 3.37 -0.47
N ARG A 162 15.59 4.60 -0.25
CA ARG A 162 14.75 5.76 0.04
C ARG A 162 14.85 6.71 -1.14
N VAL A 163 13.70 7.15 -1.65
CA VAL A 163 13.66 8.22 -2.64
C VAL A 163 14.00 9.54 -1.95
N GLU A 164 14.98 10.27 -2.46
CA GLU A 164 15.50 11.49 -1.82
C GLU A 164 14.62 12.71 -2.07
N ARG A 165 13.78 12.67 -3.12
CA ARG A 165 12.86 13.76 -3.46
C ARG A 165 11.92 14.06 -2.27
N PRO A 166 11.92 15.29 -1.70
CA PRO A 166 11.17 15.62 -0.48
C PRO A 166 9.65 15.52 -0.61
N ASP A 167 9.10 15.81 -1.79
CA ASP A 167 7.68 15.73 -2.11
C ASP A 167 7.25 14.34 -2.61
N PHE A 168 8.19 13.37 -2.70
CA PHE A 168 7.86 12.01 -3.12
C PHE A 168 7.03 11.29 -2.06
N ASN A 169 5.79 10.97 -2.42
CA ASN A 169 4.78 10.50 -1.50
C ASN A 169 4.37 9.03 -1.73
N HIS A 170 3.40 8.56 -0.94
CA HIS A 170 2.95 7.17 -0.94
C HIS A 170 2.37 6.68 -2.29
N LEU A 171 1.70 7.55 -3.03
CA LEU A 171 1.07 7.24 -4.33
C LEU A 171 2.00 7.53 -5.51
N ASP A 172 3.02 8.36 -5.32
CA ASP A 172 4.03 8.65 -6.34
C ASP A 172 4.77 7.40 -6.82
N PHE A 173 4.88 6.37 -5.97
CA PHE A 173 5.38 5.07 -6.42
C PHE A 173 4.61 4.55 -7.63
N LEU A 174 3.30 4.76 -7.71
CA LEU A 174 2.45 4.27 -8.81
C LEU A 174 2.22 5.31 -9.92
N TRP A 175 2.09 6.58 -9.56
CA TRP A 175 1.54 7.61 -10.47
C TRP A 175 2.48 8.77 -10.78
N ALA A 176 3.61 8.90 -10.09
CA ALA A 176 4.53 9.98 -10.43
C ALA A 176 5.12 9.73 -11.84
N PRO A 177 5.13 10.74 -12.72
CA PRO A 177 5.62 10.58 -14.09
C PRO A 177 7.11 10.19 -14.15
N ASP A 178 7.86 10.50 -13.10
CA ASP A 178 9.27 10.18 -12.93
C ASP A 178 9.55 8.98 -12.00
N ALA A 179 8.52 8.28 -11.53
CA ALA A 179 8.66 7.01 -10.80
C ALA A 179 9.52 5.96 -11.56
N PRO A 180 9.46 5.86 -12.91
CA PRO A 180 10.35 4.98 -13.65
C PRO A 180 11.84 5.25 -13.42
N GLN A 181 12.22 6.52 -13.37
CA GLN A 181 13.60 6.97 -13.21
C GLN A 181 14.03 6.83 -11.75
N GLN A 182 13.16 7.20 -10.81
CA GLN A 182 13.50 7.23 -9.38
C GLN A 182 13.42 5.87 -8.71
N VAL A 183 12.56 4.96 -9.17
CA VAL A 183 12.28 3.67 -8.50
C VAL A 183 12.48 2.49 -9.45
N TYR A 184 11.76 2.45 -10.57
CA TYR A 184 11.63 1.22 -11.34
C TYR A 184 12.90 0.81 -12.09
N ARG A 185 13.73 1.75 -12.56
CA ARG A 185 15.04 1.41 -13.15
C ARG A 185 15.92 0.62 -12.19
N ARG A 186 16.03 1.07 -10.94
CA ARG A 186 16.80 0.36 -9.90
C ARG A 186 16.20 -1.01 -9.63
N LEU A 187 14.88 -1.10 -9.50
CA LEU A 187 14.15 -2.35 -9.28
C LEU A 187 14.47 -3.37 -10.37
N LEU A 188 14.34 -2.98 -11.64
CA LEU A 188 14.61 -3.86 -12.78
C LEU A 188 16.07 -4.29 -12.84
N HIS A 189 17.02 -3.40 -12.53
CA HIS A 189 18.44 -3.77 -12.45
C HIS A 189 18.70 -4.83 -11.37
N LEU A 190 18.09 -4.69 -10.18
CA LEU A 190 18.20 -5.68 -9.12
C LEU A 190 17.53 -6.99 -9.50
N LEU A 191 16.34 -6.93 -10.12
CA LEU A 191 15.63 -8.12 -10.59
C LEU A 191 16.51 -8.92 -11.57
N VAL A 192 17.02 -8.29 -12.62
CA VAL A 192 17.90 -8.95 -13.59
C VAL A 192 19.19 -9.48 -12.95
N GLY A 193 19.75 -8.77 -11.97
CA GLY A 193 20.94 -9.20 -11.24
C GLY A 193 20.70 -10.42 -10.33
N LEU A 194 19.52 -10.53 -9.73
CA LEU A 194 19.16 -11.59 -8.76
C LEU A 194 18.44 -12.79 -9.40
N SER A 195 17.97 -12.64 -10.64
CA SER A 195 17.37 -13.73 -11.42
C SER A 195 18.40 -14.61 -12.16
N ARG A 196 19.70 -14.30 -12.05
CA ARG A 196 20.81 -15.14 -12.52
C ARG A 196 21.24 -16.12 -11.43
#